data_AF-W2TLB7-F1
#
_entry.id   AF-W2TLB7-F1
#
_cell.length_a   1.000
_cell.length_b   1.000
_cell.length_c   1.000
_cell.angle_alpha   90.00
_cell.angle_beta   90.00
_cell.angle_gamma   90.00
#
_symmetry.space_group_name_H-M   'P 1'
#
loop_
_entity.id
_entity.type
_entity.pdbx_description
1 polymer ?
#
loop_
_entity_poly.entity_id
_entity_poly.type
_entity_poly.pdbx_seq_one_letter_code
_entity_poly.pdbx_strand_id
1 'polypeptide(L)'
;MRPTLVCFLLFTVVWADDVRMDCHPEPSANKEKCEARDCIWQESKDSIPGIPWCYMKKGIGYKYVSIKDSVTKLRKNNGPRNPWGPDIPEIFFKASTIGKTLNVKLYAPERYEPPLDLPRRLSVSDETLRLNTVSDGNMFSFKVIRKSTGTTLFDTSLGGLIFSDKFLQIASYLPSDIMYGWGENVHPTLKHNFTRYTTWAMFARDEWPNSDRLDTKNLYGVHPFYMMLERDGKAHGVFILNSNAQ
;
A
#
# COMPACT_ATOMS: atom_id res chain seq x y z
N MET A 1 -25.21 19.08 -8.49
CA MET A 1 -23.94 18.45 -8.88
C MET A 1 -23.24 18.00 -7.61
N ARG A 2 -23.08 16.69 -7.39
CA ARG A 2 -22.30 16.17 -6.26
C ARG A 2 -20.82 16.27 -6.64
N PRO A 3 -19.93 16.79 -5.77
CA PRO A 3 -18.51 16.90 -6.08
C PRO A 3 -17.92 15.49 -6.18
N THR A 4 -17.31 15.19 -7.32
CA THR A 4 -16.54 13.96 -7.55
C THR A 4 -15.34 13.99 -6.62
N LEU A 5 -15.32 13.08 -5.64
CA LEU A 5 -14.22 12.93 -4.68
C LEU A 5 -13.11 12.08 -5.31
N VAL A 6 -11.90 12.62 -5.36
CA VAL A 6 -10.69 11.87 -5.73
C VAL A 6 -9.97 11.50 -4.43
N CYS A 7 -9.92 10.21 -4.12
CA CYS A 7 -9.04 9.65 -3.09
C CYS A 7 -7.72 9.26 -3.75
N PHE A 8 -6.59 9.44 -3.06
CA PHE A 8 -5.26 8.98 -3.51
C PHE A 8 -4.77 7.84 -2.61
N LEU A 9 -4.22 6.79 -3.22
CA LEU A 9 -3.33 5.81 -2.59
C LEU A 9 -1.92 6.03 -3.13
N LEU A 10 -0.88 5.80 -2.32
CA LEU A 10 0.52 5.82 -2.77
C LEU A 10 1.15 4.45 -2.57
N PHE A 11 1.80 3.94 -3.62
CA PHE A 11 2.67 2.76 -3.56
C PHE A 11 4.12 3.17 -3.80
N THR A 12 4.99 2.92 -2.83
CA THR A 12 6.46 3.05 -2.92
C THR A 12 7.11 1.83 -2.29
N VAL A 13 8.11 1.22 -2.94
CA VAL A 13 8.79 0.01 -2.47
C VAL A 13 10.30 0.15 -2.63
N VAL A 14 11.09 -0.02 -1.55
CA VAL A 14 12.56 0.14 -1.57
C VAL A 14 13.31 -0.76 -0.58
N TRP A 15 14.55 -1.13 -0.93
CA TRP A 15 15.63 -1.58 -0.03
C TRP A 15 16.42 -0.37 0.51
N ALA A 16 16.29 -0.04 1.79
CA ALA A 16 17.08 0.97 2.47
C ALA A 16 17.27 0.60 3.94
N ASP A 17 18.46 0.88 4.50
CA ASP A 17 18.71 0.73 5.96
C ASP A 17 17.82 1.68 6.77
N ASP A 18 17.42 2.80 6.16
CA ASP A 18 16.39 3.72 6.63
C ASP A 18 15.19 3.70 5.68
N VAL A 19 14.18 2.86 5.99
CA VAL A 19 12.93 2.80 5.22
C VAL A 19 12.12 4.08 5.47
N ARG A 20 12.00 4.91 4.44
CA ARG A 20 11.30 6.19 4.49
C ARG A 20 10.02 6.15 3.68
N MET A 21 8.92 6.58 4.29
CA MET A 21 7.69 6.83 3.55
C MET A 21 7.58 8.32 3.26
N ASP A 22 7.43 8.65 1.98
CA ASP A 22 7.40 10.03 1.52
C ASP A 22 6.25 10.82 2.16
N CYS A 23 6.55 12.01 2.68
CA CYS A 23 5.58 12.93 3.25
C CYS A 23 5.26 14.12 2.31
N HIS A 24 6.01 14.25 1.23
CA HIS A 24 5.85 15.32 0.25
C HIS A 24 6.01 14.78 -1.18
N PRO A 25 5.07 13.93 -1.64
CA PRO A 25 5.16 13.29 -2.96
C PRO A 25 5.02 14.28 -4.12
N GLU A 26 4.51 15.49 -3.89
CA GLU A 26 4.44 16.51 -4.93
C GLU A 26 5.80 17.22 -5.17
N PRO A 27 5.99 17.84 -6.35
CA PRO A 27 7.25 18.48 -6.70
C PRO A 27 7.69 19.59 -5.72
N SER A 28 9.00 19.83 -5.68
CA SER A 28 9.61 20.94 -4.94
C SER A 28 9.44 20.84 -3.41
N ALA A 29 9.69 19.65 -2.86
CA ALA A 29 9.86 19.45 -1.43
C ALA A 29 11.04 20.27 -0.91
N ASN A 30 10.84 20.96 0.21
CA ASN A 30 11.88 21.68 0.95
C ASN A 30 11.66 21.51 2.46
N LYS A 31 12.64 21.95 3.25
CA LYS A 31 12.61 21.81 4.70
C LYS A 31 11.37 22.46 5.31
N GLU A 32 11.06 23.68 4.90
CA GLU A 32 9.96 24.48 5.46
C GLU A 32 8.60 23.81 5.23
N LYS A 33 8.32 23.35 4.00
CA LYS A 33 7.08 22.65 3.67
C LYS A 33 6.99 21.29 4.36
N CYS A 34 8.12 20.61 4.55
CA CYS A 34 8.16 19.32 5.23
C CYS A 34 7.82 19.44 6.72
N GLU A 35 8.47 20.39 7.40
CA GLU A 35 8.25 20.62 8.83
C GLU A 35 6.85 21.19 9.09
N ALA A 36 6.30 21.99 8.17
CA ALA A 36 4.91 22.44 8.22
C ALA A 36 3.88 21.29 8.18
N ARG A 37 4.26 20.12 7.66
CA ARG A 37 3.46 18.87 7.65
C ARG A 37 3.69 17.98 8.87
N ASP A 38 4.46 18.46 9.84
CA ASP A 38 4.90 17.68 10.99
C ASP A 38 5.70 16.42 10.61
N CYS A 39 6.47 16.51 9.51
CA CYS A 39 7.34 15.46 9.01
C CYS A 39 8.82 15.72 9.29
N ILE A 40 9.66 14.74 8.97
CA ILE A 40 11.11 14.81 9.19
C ILE A 40 11.78 15.22 7.89
N TRP A 41 12.54 16.31 7.92
CA TRP A 41 13.45 16.68 6.85
C TRP A 41 14.87 16.20 7.17
N GLN A 42 15.37 15.24 6.41
CA GLN A 42 16.74 14.78 6.52
C GLN A 42 17.26 14.38 5.14
N GLU A 43 18.35 15.00 4.71
CA GLU A 43 19.05 14.58 3.51
C GLU A 43 19.52 13.12 3.67
N SER A 44 19.32 12.33 2.62
CA SER A 44 19.81 10.96 2.60
C SER A 44 21.32 10.96 2.39
N LYS A 45 22.03 10.17 3.18
CA LYS A 45 23.45 9.83 2.93
C LYS A 45 23.59 8.74 1.88
N ASP A 46 22.52 7.99 1.64
CA ASP A 46 22.48 6.92 0.66
C ASP A 46 22.29 7.50 -0.74
N SER A 47 23.03 6.97 -1.71
CA SER A 47 22.96 7.34 -3.12
C SER A 47 21.78 6.71 -3.87
N ILE A 48 20.75 6.24 -3.15
CA ILE A 48 19.55 5.60 -3.73
C ILE A 48 18.70 6.69 -4.42
N PRO A 49 18.49 6.62 -5.75
CA PRO A 49 17.71 7.62 -6.46
C PRO A 49 16.26 7.69 -5.95
N GLY A 50 15.76 8.90 -5.75
CA GLY A 50 14.38 9.16 -5.34
C GLY A 50 14.09 8.99 -3.85
N ILE A 51 15.09 8.70 -3.01
CA ILE A 51 14.89 8.60 -1.56
C ILE A 51 14.33 9.92 -1.00
N PRO A 52 13.18 9.89 -0.30
CA PRO A 52 12.55 11.12 0.16
C PRO A 52 13.38 11.75 1.28
N TRP A 53 13.72 13.02 1.10
CA TRP A 53 14.30 13.84 2.16
C TRP A 53 13.24 14.29 3.16
N CYS A 54 12.00 14.47 2.71
CA CYS A 54 10.85 14.69 3.57
C CYS A 54 10.08 13.39 3.77
N TYR A 55 10.10 12.83 4.98
CA TYR A 55 9.43 11.55 5.25
C TYR A 55 8.63 11.56 6.54
N MET A 56 7.63 10.68 6.59
CA MET A 56 6.72 10.55 7.71
C MET A 56 7.43 10.07 8.97
N LYS A 57 6.98 10.60 10.11
CA LYS A 57 7.36 10.07 11.43
C LYS A 57 6.87 8.64 11.61
N LYS A 58 7.67 7.81 12.28
CA LYS A 58 7.28 6.43 12.65
C LYS A 58 6.13 6.45 13.65
N GLY A 59 5.33 5.38 13.65
CA GLY A 59 4.24 5.21 14.61
C GLY A 59 2.87 5.70 14.15
N ILE A 60 2.72 6.20 12.92
CA ILE A 60 1.39 6.46 12.34
C ILE A 60 0.67 5.13 12.10
N GLY A 61 -0.50 4.96 12.71
CA GLY A 61 -1.34 3.80 12.47
C GLY A 61 -2.56 3.71 13.38
N TYR A 62 -3.07 2.49 13.53
CA TYR A 62 -4.24 2.18 14.32
C TYR A 62 -3.88 1.17 15.41
N LYS A 63 -4.64 1.13 16.50
CA LYS A 63 -4.53 0.11 17.55
C LYS A 63 -5.75 -0.80 17.56
N TYR A 64 -5.53 -2.04 17.98
CA TYR A 64 -6.60 -3.00 18.25
C TYR A 64 -7.51 -2.48 19.38
N VAL A 65 -8.83 -2.66 19.23
CA VAL A 65 -9.81 -2.35 20.27
C VAL A 65 -10.53 -3.61 20.71
N SER A 66 -11.21 -4.28 19.78
CA SER A 66 -12.02 -5.47 20.07
C SER A 66 -12.24 -6.29 18.81
N ILE A 67 -12.70 -7.52 18.98
CA ILE A 67 -13.14 -8.38 17.90
C ILE A 67 -14.57 -8.83 18.19
N LYS A 68 -15.44 -8.75 17.19
CA LYS A 68 -16.82 -9.25 17.25
C LYS A 68 -17.21 -9.79 15.88
N ASP A 69 -17.81 -10.98 15.84
CA ASP A 69 -18.29 -11.62 14.59
C ASP A 69 -17.21 -11.70 13.49
N SER A 70 -15.96 -12.03 13.88
CA SER A 70 -14.78 -12.05 13.00
C SER A 70 -14.43 -10.71 12.34
N VAL A 71 -14.95 -9.60 12.87
CA VAL A 71 -14.58 -8.23 12.50
C VAL A 71 -13.79 -7.62 13.64
N THR A 72 -12.57 -7.18 13.34
CA THR A 72 -11.70 -6.50 14.28
C THR A 72 -11.95 -4.99 14.20
N LYS A 73 -12.32 -4.39 15.32
CA LYS A 73 -12.44 -2.94 15.46
C LYS A 73 -11.07 -2.35 15.77
N LEU A 74 -10.67 -1.36 14.98
CA LEU A 74 -9.43 -0.62 15.12
C LEU A 74 -9.74 0.85 15.40
N ARG A 75 -8.90 1.50 16.21
CA ARG A 75 -9.00 2.94 16.51
C ARG A 75 -7.68 3.63 16.20
N LYS A 76 -7.73 4.87 15.73
CA LYS A 76 -6.50 5.66 15.50
C LYS A 76 -5.62 5.62 16.75
N ASN A 77 -4.35 5.30 16.57
CA ASN A 77 -3.41 5.24 17.69
C ASN A 77 -2.98 6.64 18.15
N ASN A 78 -2.26 6.70 19.27
CA ASN A 78 -1.72 7.94 19.82
C ASN A 78 -0.38 8.34 19.16
N GLY A 79 -0.06 7.78 17.98
CA GLY A 79 1.14 8.11 17.23
C GLY A 79 1.03 9.47 16.53
N PRO A 80 2.01 9.83 15.68
CA PRO A 80 1.98 11.07 14.92
C PRO A 80 0.70 11.22 14.10
N ARG A 81 0.36 12.48 13.80
CA ARG A 81 -0.76 12.82 12.94
C ARG A 81 -0.41 12.49 11.50
N ASN A 82 -1.43 12.17 10.70
CA ASN A 82 -1.21 12.08 9.26
C ASN A 82 -1.07 13.51 8.68
N PRO A 83 -0.14 13.73 7.74
CA PRO A 83 0.06 14.99 7.00
C PRO A 83 -1.06 15.43 6.04
N TRP A 84 -2.00 14.56 5.67
CA TRP A 84 -2.93 14.76 4.54
C TRP A 84 -4.38 15.06 4.96
N GLY A 85 -4.67 15.12 6.26
CA GLY A 85 -5.99 15.47 6.79
C GLY A 85 -6.29 14.82 8.14
N PRO A 86 -7.54 14.83 8.61
CA PRO A 86 -7.92 14.05 9.78
C PRO A 86 -8.10 12.57 9.42
N ASP A 87 -7.54 11.67 10.23
CA ASP A 87 -7.82 10.24 10.16
C ASP A 87 -9.26 9.95 10.61
N ILE A 88 -9.86 8.90 10.04
CA ILE A 88 -11.12 8.35 10.53
C ILE A 88 -10.84 7.71 11.91
N PRO A 89 -11.53 8.13 12.99
CA PRO A 89 -11.18 7.68 14.34
C PRO A 89 -11.29 6.16 14.52
N GLU A 90 -12.26 5.52 13.87
CA GLU A 90 -12.52 4.09 14.00
C GLU A 90 -12.70 3.45 12.61
N ILE A 91 -11.98 2.35 12.39
CA ILE A 91 -12.06 1.54 11.17
C ILE A 91 -12.21 0.06 11.54
N PHE A 92 -12.57 -0.74 10.55
CA PHE A 92 -12.85 -2.15 10.72
C PHE A 92 -11.95 -2.98 9.82
N PHE A 93 -11.45 -4.08 10.36
CA PHE A 93 -10.65 -5.07 9.66
C PHE A 93 -11.41 -6.38 9.61
N LYS A 94 -11.56 -6.93 8.40
CA LYS A 94 -12.19 -8.24 8.17
C LYS A 94 -11.33 -9.05 7.22
N ALA A 95 -11.24 -10.35 7.48
CA ALA A 95 -10.63 -11.30 6.58
C ALA A 95 -11.59 -12.45 6.28
N SER A 96 -11.53 -12.96 5.05
CA SER A 96 -12.30 -14.11 4.59
C SER A 96 -11.50 -14.87 3.54
N THR A 97 -11.87 -16.12 3.29
CA THR A 97 -11.22 -16.97 2.28
C THR A 97 -12.20 -17.34 1.18
N ILE A 98 -11.71 -17.37 -0.05
CA ILE A 98 -12.46 -17.81 -1.24
C ILE A 98 -11.60 -18.88 -1.91
N GLY A 99 -11.87 -20.14 -1.58
CA GLY A 99 -10.96 -21.24 -1.92
C GLY A 99 -9.61 -21.06 -1.24
N LYS A 100 -8.55 -20.83 -2.02
CA LYS A 100 -7.18 -20.57 -1.54
C LYS A 100 -6.79 -19.10 -1.54
N THR A 101 -7.69 -18.22 -1.99
CA THR A 101 -7.47 -16.77 -1.99
C THR A 101 -7.87 -16.18 -0.65
N LEU A 102 -6.98 -15.42 -0.03
CA LEU A 102 -7.27 -14.64 1.18
C LEU A 102 -7.75 -13.25 0.78
N ASN A 103 -8.97 -12.88 1.19
CA ASN A 103 -9.50 -11.55 1.03
C ASN A 103 -9.42 -10.80 2.36
N VAL A 104 -8.65 -9.71 2.38
CA VAL A 104 -8.52 -8.80 3.53
C VAL A 104 -9.17 -7.47 3.16
N LYS A 105 -9.97 -6.92 4.08
CA LYS A 105 -10.67 -5.65 3.90
C LYS A 105 -10.48 -4.76 5.13
N LEU A 106 -9.94 -3.58 4.91
CA LEU A 106 -9.98 -2.43 5.83
C LEU A 106 -11.05 -1.47 5.35
N TYR A 107 -11.99 -1.08 6.22
CA TYR A 107 -13.11 -0.24 5.81
C TYR A 107 -13.63 0.63 6.95
N ALA A 108 -14.34 1.70 6.58
CA ALA A 108 -15.19 2.47 7.47
C ALA A 108 -16.62 2.49 6.89
N PRO A 109 -17.66 2.71 7.72
CA PRO A 109 -19.04 2.76 7.25
C PRO A 109 -19.25 3.81 6.16
N GLU A 110 -20.22 3.56 5.28
CA GLU A 110 -20.72 4.53 4.28
C GLU A 110 -19.68 5.06 3.28
N ARG A 111 -18.58 4.32 3.08
CA ARG A 111 -17.59 4.65 2.05
C ARG A 111 -17.90 3.98 0.73
N TYR A 112 -17.48 4.62 -0.36
CA TYR A 112 -17.56 4.05 -1.69
C TYR A 112 -16.74 2.76 -1.78
N GLU A 113 -17.38 1.71 -2.27
CA GLU A 113 -16.75 0.46 -2.68
C GLU A 113 -17.02 0.27 -4.16
N PRO A 114 -16.00 -0.10 -4.97
CA PRO A 114 -16.23 -0.36 -6.39
C PRO A 114 -17.35 -1.39 -6.58
N PRO A 115 -18.42 -1.07 -7.34
CA PRO A 115 -19.54 -1.97 -7.57
C PRO A 115 -19.16 -3.04 -8.60
N LEU A 116 -18.14 -3.84 -8.28
CA LEU A 116 -17.59 -4.87 -9.14
C LEU A 116 -18.00 -6.25 -8.61
N ASP A 117 -18.74 -7.00 -9.43
CA ASP A 117 -19.06 -8.38 -9.13
C ASP A 117 -17.86 -9.28 -9.47
N LEU A 118 -17.01 -9.50 -8.47
CA LEU A 118 -15.86 -10.39 -8.61
C LEU A 118 -16.32 -11.84 -8.58
N PRO A 119 -15.93 -12.68 -9.56
CA PRO A 119 -16.30 -14.08 -9.58
C PRO A 119 -15.84 -14.78 -8.30
N ARG A 120 -16.80 -15.35 -7.56
CA ARG A 120 -16.54 -16.02 -6.27
C ARG A 120 -16.26 -17.52 -6.41
N ARG A 121 -15.80 -17.95 -7.59
CA ARG A 121 -15.37 -19.34 -7.79
C ARG A 121 -14.22 -19.64 -6.84
N LEU A 122 -14.29 -20.79 -6.17
CA LEU A 122 -13.25 -21.21 -5.24
C LEU A 122 -11.94 -21.41 -6.02
N SER A 123 -10.91 -20.65 -5.66
CA SER A 123 -9.58 -20.87 -6.23
C SER A 123 -9.01 -22.19 -5.70
N VAL A 124 -8.28 -22.90 -6.57
CA VAL A 124 -7.66 -24.19 -6.27
C VAL A 124 -6.14 -24.02 -6.28
N SER A 125 -5.49 -24.54 -5.24
CA SER A 125 -4.04 -24.55 -5.08
C SER A 125 -3.68 -25.51 -3.94
N ASP A 126 -2.53 -26.17 -4.05
CA ASP A 126 -1.97 -26.98 -2.96
C ASP A 126 -1.44 -26.09 -1.82
N GLU A 127 -1.25 -24.81 -2.11
CA GLU A 127 -0.78 -23.80 -1.17
C GLU A 127 -1.93 -23.27 -0.30
N THR A 128 -1.59 -22.88 0.93
CA THR A 128 -2.54 -22.23 1.84
C THR A 128 -1.91 -21.03 2.51
N LEU A 129 -2.73 -20.00 2.71
CA LEU A 129 -2.32 -18.76 3.37
C LEU A 129 -2.80 -18.75 4.82
N ARG A 130 -1.98 -18.19 5.70
CA ARG A 130 -2.33 -17.89 7.09
C ARG A 130 -2.24 -16.40 7.31
N LEU A 131 -3.28 -15.83 7.90
CA LEU A 131 -3.30 -14.46 8.36
C LEU A 131 -2.93 -14.41 9.84
N ASN A 132 -1.90 -13.67 10.18
CA ASN A 132 -1.52 -13.36 11.55
C ASN A 132 -1.76 -11.88 11.82
N THR A 133 -2.46 -11.54 12.88
CA THR A 133 -2.61 -10.16 13.35
C THR A 133 -1.76 -9.95 14.59
N VAL A 134 -1.00 -8.87 14.64
CA VAL A 134 -0.15 -8.49 15.77
C VAL A 134 -0.62 -7.12 16.27
N SER A 135 -0.75 -6.99 17.58
CA SER A 135 -1.02 -5.72 18.25
C SER A 135 0.07 -5.49 19.28
N ASP A 136 1.17 -4.89 18.86
CA ASP A 136 2.31 -4.56 19.72
C ASP A 136 2.36 -3.04 19.95
N GLY A 137 2.63 -2.61 21.18
CA GLY A 137 2.93 -1.21 21.50
C GLY A 137 1.94 -0.16 20.98
N ASN A 138 0.62 -0.43 20.94
CA ASN A 138 -0.43 0.42 20.32
C ASN A 138 -0.40 0.51 18.78
N MET A 139 0.20 -0.46 18.09
CA MET A 139 0.17 -0.57 16.64
C MET A 139 -0.42 -1.92 16.21
N PHE A 140 -1.49 -1.86 15.44
CA PHE A 140 -2.06 -3.00 14.73
C PHE A 140 -1.31 -3.20 13.43
N SER A 141 -0.87 -4.43 13.19
CA SER A 141 -0.36 -4.89 11.92
C SER A 141 -0.90 -6.30 11.63
N PHE A 142 -0.90 -6.67 10.37
CA PHE A 142 -1.17 -8.02 9.93
C PHE A 142 -0.11 -8.51 8.95
N LYS A 143 0.10 -9.82 8.98
CA LYS A 143 1.01 -10.55 8.11
C LYS A 143 0.27 -11.68 7.41
N VAL A 144 0.51 -11.85 6.12
CA VAL A 144 0.04 -12.99 5.34
C VAL A 144 1.23 -13.92 5.11
N ILE A 145 1.09 -15.18 5.53
CA ILE A 145 2.19 -16.15 5.54
C ILE A 145 1.77 -17.38 4.72
N ARG A 146 2.65 -17.82 3.83
CA ARG A 146 2.52 -19.10 3.12
C ARG A 146 2.78 -20.25 4.10
N LYS A 147 1.80 -21.14 4.30
CA LYS A 147 1.93 -22.20 5.33
C LYS A 147 3.02 -23.22 5.02
N SER A 148 3.23 -23.57 3.76
CA SER A 148 4.16 -24.64 3.38
C SER A 148 5.61 -24.31 3.69
N THR A 149 6.01 -23.05 3.54
CA THR A 149 7.41 -22.59 3.59
C THR A 149 7.66 -21.66 4.77
N GLY A 150 6.61 -21.10 5.37
CA GLY A 150 6.72 -20.05 6.38
C GLY A 150 7.05 -18.66 5.80
N THR A 151 7.14 -18.51 4.47
CA THR A 151 7.44 -17.22 3.82
C THR A 151 6.35 -16.19 4.15
N THR A 152 6.75 -14.99 4.61
CA THR A 152 5.82 -13.88 4.81
C THR A 152 5.65 -13.13 3.50
N LEU A 153 4.44 -13.14 2.95
CA LEU A 153 4.10 -12.60 1.63
C LEU A 153 3.69 -11.13 1.66
N PHE A 154 3.05 -10.71 2.75
CA PHE A 154 2.58 -9.35 2.97
C PHE A 154 2.75 -9.03 4.46
N ASP A 155 3.50 -7.99 4.81
CA ASP A 155 3.83 -7.63 6.19
C ASP A 155 3.70 -6.13 6.42
N THR A 156 2.63 -5.73 7.11
CA THR A 156 2.33 -4.33 7.42
C THR A 156 2.99 -3.82 8.71
N SER A 157 3.90 -4.59 9.31
CA SER A 157 4.56 -4.20 10.58
C SER A 157 5.49 -2.98 10.45
N LEU A 158 5.83 -2.57 9.23
CA LEU A 158 6.48 -1.27 8.97
C LEU A 158 5.64 -0.09 9.53
N GLY A 159 4.32 -0.25 9.65
CA GLY A 159 3.39 0.79 10.08
C GLY A 159 2.96 1.68 8.93
N GLY A 160 2.58 2.94 9.24
CA GLY A 160 2.19 3.91 8.23
C GLY A 160 0.79 3.68 7.64
N LEU A 161 -0.07 2.94 8.36
CA LEU A 161 -1.48 2.79 7.98
C LEU A 161 -2.20 4.13 8.20
N ILE A 162 -2.53 4.81 7.11
CA ILE A 162 -3.32 6.05 7.13
C ILE A 162 -4.69 5.73 6.54
N PHE A 163 -5.74 6.19 7.22
CA PHE A 163 -7.10 6.00 6.77
C PHE A 163 -7.89 7.28 7.02
N SER A 164 -7.84 8.18 6.05
CA SER A 164 -8.58 9.45 6.03
C SER A 164 -9.64 9.42 4.92
N ASP A 165 -10.43 10.50 4.82
CA ASP A 165 -11.49 10.57 3.82
C ASP A 165 -10.97 10.57 2.37
N LYS A 166 -9.81 11.18 2.10
CA LYS A 166 -9.25 11.35 0.74
C LYS A 166 -7.85 10.77 0.57
N PHE A 167 -7.31 10.14 1.59
CA PHE A 167 -5.99 9.55 1.57
C PHE A 167 -5.98 8.25 2.37
N LEU A 168 -5.72 7.15 1.66
CA LEU A 168 -5.55 5.83 2.23
C LEU A 168 -4.11 5.39 1.94
N GLN A 169 -3.44 4.81 2.93
CA GLN A 169 -2.09 4.30 2.73
C GLN A 169 -1.89 3.01 3.50
N ILE A 170 -1.27 2.04 2.85
CA ILE A 170 -0.81 0.79 3.45
C ILE A 170 0.56 0.48 2.86
N ALA A 171 1.50 0.12 3.72
CA ALA A 171 2.83 -0.31 3.31
C ALA A 171 3.04 -1.77 3.70
N SER A 172 3.85 -2.48 2.93
CA SER A 172 4.19 -3.87 3.18
C SER A 172 5.66 -4.13 2.88
N TYR A 173 6.31 -4.94 3.71
CA TYR A 173 7.52 -5.63 3.28
C TYR A 173 7.17 -6.71 2.25
N LEU A 174 8.09 -6.93 1.32
CA LEU A 174 7.96 -7.89 0.24
C LEU A 174 8.93 -9.06 0.45
N PRO A 175 8.54 -10.33 0.18
CA PRO A 175 9.43 -11.48 0.34
C PRO A 175 10.60 -11.56 -0.66
N SER A 176 10.54 -10.85 -1.78
CA SER A 176 11.57 -10.82 -2.82
C SER A 176 11.55 -9.49 -3.58
N ASP A 177 12.50 -9.33 -4.50
CA ASP A 177 12.60 -8.20 -5.41
C ASP A 177 12.09 -8.54 -6.83
N ILE A 178 11.48 -9.71 -7.03
CA ILE A 178 11.07 -10.23 -8.35
C ILE A 178 9.57 -9.98 -8.53
N MET A 179 9.21 -8.73 -8.83
CA MET A 179 7.83 -8.27 -8.96
C MET A 179 7.46 -7.90 -10.40
N TYR A 180 6.22 -8.21 -10.77
CA TYR A 180 5.62 -7.97 -12.08
C TYR A 180 4.18 -7.44 -11.94
N GLY A 181 3.68 -6.69 -12.92
CA GLY A 181 2.31 -6.16 -12.93
C GLY A 181 2.26 -4.65 -12.68
N TRP A 182 1.16 -4.19 -12.09
CA TRP A 182 0.68 -2.80 -12.11
C TRP A 182 0.44 -2.25 -13.52
N GLY A 183 -0.34 -1.17 -13.61
CA GLY A 183 -0.57 -0.49 -14.86
C GLY A 183 -1.84 0.36 -14.87
N GLU A 184 -2.14 1.06 -15.96
CA GLU A 184 -1.36 1.08 -17.20
C GLU A 184 -0.27 2.17 -17.19
N ASN A 185 0.98 1.76 -17.39
CA ASN A 185 2.16 2.62 -17.45
C ASN A 185 3.19 2.02 -18.43
N VAL A 186 4.12 2.82 -18.95
CA VAL A 186 5.24 2.30 -19.74
C VAL A 186 6.38 1.85 -18.81
N HIS A 187 6.38 0.57 -18.43
CA HIS A 187 7.48 0.00 -17.68
C HIS A 187 8.68 -0.28 -18.62
N PRO A 188 9.90 0.24 -18.36
CA PRO A 188 11.07 -0.03 -19.21
C PRO A 188 11.49 -1.50 -19.23
N THR A 189 11.17 -2.23 -18.17
CA THR A 189 11.44 -3.66 -18.01
C THR A 189 10.22 -4.34 -17.42
N LEU A 190 10.04 -5.63 -17.72
CA LEU A 190 8.92 -6.41 -17.17
C LEU A 190 9.05 -6.54 -15.63
N LYS A 191 10.26 -6.85 -15.13
CA LYS A 191 10.57 -6.87 -13.69
C LYS A 191 10.67 -5.42 -13.18
N HIS A 192 9.98 -5.11 -12.09
CA HIS A 192 10.09 -3.82 -11.42
C HIS A 192 11.49 -3.60 -10.84
N ASN A 193 11.98 -2.36 -10.95
CA ASN A 193 13.29 -1.97 -10.42
C ASN A 193 13.17 -1.39 -9.01
N PHE A 194 13.69 -2.12 -8.00
CA PHE A 194 13.70 -1.70 -6.59
C PHE A 194 15.02 -1.07 -6.12
N THR A 195 15.97 -0.78 -7.02
CA THR A 195 17.21 -0.05 -6.68
C THR A 195 16.99 1.45 -6.53
N ARG A 196 15.74 1.92 -6.63
CA ARG A 196 15.33 3.33 -6.56
C ARG A 196 13.89 3.44 -6.05
N TYR A 197 13.56 4.58 -5.45
CA TYR A 197 12.16 4.94 -5.18
C TYR A 197 11.48 5.30 -6.50
N THR A 198 10.38 4.59 -6.81
CA THR A 198 9.56 4.82 -8.01
C THR A 198 8.10 4.82 -7.60
N THR A 199 7.34 5.78 -8.14
CA THR A 199 5.89 5.88 -7.95
C THR A 199 5.22 5.71 -9.30
N TRP A 200 4.34 4.72 -9.40
CA TRP A 200 3.53 4.45 -10.59
C TRP A 200 2.11 4.93 -10.36
N ALA A 201 1.75 6.05 -10.97
CA ALA A 201 0.40 6.59 -10.85
C ALA A 201 -0.59 5.73 -11.67
N MET A 202 -1.78 5.54 -11.12
CA MET A 202 -2.87 4.79 -11.72
C MET A 202 -4.16 5.61 -11.65
N PHE A 203 -4.55 6.16 -12.79
CA PHE A 203 -5.83 6.81 -13.01
C PHE A 203 -6.09 6.85 -14.51
N ALA A 204 -7.23 6.35 -14.98
CA ALA A 204 -7.49 6.27 -16.42
C ALA A 204 -7.39 7.66 -17.08
N ARG A 205 -6.46 7.83 -18.02
CA ARG A 205 -6.18 9.10 -18.68
C ARG A 205 -5.71 8.88 -20.11
N ASP A 206 -6.21 9.72 -21.00
CA ASP A 206 -5.74 9.80 -22.37
C ASP A 206 -4.39 10.54 -22.41
N GLU A 207 -3.32 9.77 -22.55
CA GLU A 207 -1.93 10.22 -22.68
C GLU A 207 -1.20 9.21 -23.58
N TRP A 208 -0.36 9.68 -24.50
CA TRP A 208 0.40 8.79 -25.37
C TRP A 208 1.50 8.05 -24.58
N PRO A 209 1.75 6.75 -24.87
CA PRO A 209 2.80 6.01 -24.20
C PRO A 209 4.18 6.50 -24.63
N ASN A 210 5.03 6.86 -23.66
CA ASN A 210 6.40 7.30 -23.89
C ASN A 210 7.41 6.28 -23.34
N SER A 211 8.18 5.66 -24.23
CA SER A 211 9.22 4.67 -23.89
C SER A 211 10.66 5.21 -23.97
N ASP A 212 10.86 6.47 -24.40
CA ASP A 212 12.20 7.01 -24.65
C ASP A 212 12.99 7.26 -23.36
N ARG A 213 12.27 7.42 -22.24
CA ARG A 213 12.83 7.60 -20.90
C ARG A 213 11.89 7.01 -19.86
N LEU A 214 12.37 6.90 -18.62
CA LEU A 214 11.49 6.56 -17.50
C LEU A 214 10.42 7.64 -17.34
N ASP A 215 9.19 7.31 -17.71
CA ASP A 215 8.00 8.13 -17.54
C ASP A 215 6.96 7.31 -16.76
N THR A 216 6.61 7.78 -15.56
CA THR A 216 5.74 7.04 -14.63
C THR A 216 4.30 7.54 -14.61
N LYS A 217 3.91 8.31 -15.64
CA LYS A 217 2.54 8.77 -15.84
C LYS A 217 1.57 7.59 -15.98
N ASN A 218 0.36 7.80 -15.47
CA ASN A 218 -0.80 6.98 -15.72
C ASN A 218 -1.26 7.09 -17.18
N LEU A 219 -1.71 5.96 -17.74
CA LEU A 219 -2.28 5.85 -19.09
C LEU A 219 -3.77 5.46 -19.03
N TYR A 220 -4.25 4.72 -20.02
CA TYR A 220 -5.68 4.49 -20.26
C TYR A 220 -6.34 3.57 -19.23
N GLY A 221 -5.63 2.52 -18.79
CA GLY A 221 -6.12 1.51 -17.86
C GLY A 221 -5.70 1.69 -16.40
N VAL A 222 -6.41 1.01 -15.51
CA VAL A 222 -6.08 0.89 -14.08
C VAL A 222 -6.07 -0.59 -13.70
N HIS A 223 -4.88 -1.12 -13.44
CA HIS A 223 -4.59 -2.53 -13.20
C HIS A 223 -3.82 -2.71 -11.88
N PRO A 224 -4.48 -2.57 -10.71
CA PRO A 224 -3.85 -2.63 -9.39
C PRO A 224 -3.64 -4.09 -8.94
N PHE A 225 -3.02 -4.88 -9.80
CA PHE A 225 -2.60 -6.25 -9.55
C PHE A 225 -1.10 -6.36 -9.75
N TYR A 226 -0.41 -6.98 -8.80
CA TYR A 226 0.97 -7.42 -9.00
C TYR A 226 1.12 -8.89 -8.64
N MET A 227 2.14 -9.50 -9.22
CA MET A 227 2.61 -10.84 -8.92
C MET A 227 4.06 -10.78 -8.49
N MET A 228 4.43 -11.63 -7.55
CA MET A 228 5.80 -11.77 -7.09
C MET A 228 6.25 -13.21 -7.13
N LEU A 229 7.48 -13.41 -7.62
CA LEU A 229 8.18 -14.70 -7.58
C LEU A 229 9.03 -14.76 -6.31
N GLU A 230 8.78 -15.77 -5.49
CA GLU A 230 9.54 -16.08 -4.28
C GLU A 230 10.86 -16.80 -4.65
N ARG A 231 11.85 -16.77 -3.75
CA ARG A 231 13.19 -17.34 -4.03
C ARG A 231 13.19 -18.87 -4.20
N ASP A 232 12.15 -19.54 -3.74
CA ASP A 232 11.94 -20.98 -3.88
C ASP A 232 11.18 -21.35 -5.18
N GLY A 233 10.90 -20.38 -6.05
CA GLY A 233 10.19 -20.58 -7.32
C GLY A 233 8.65 -20.56 -7.18
N LYS A 234 8.11 -20.41 -5.97
CA LYS A 234 6.67 -20.20 -5.78
C LYS A 234 6.29 -18.76 -6.12
N ALA A 235 5.00 -18.50 -6.34
CA ALA A 235 4.51 -17.16 -6.61
C ALA A 235 3.23 -16.85 -5.84
N HIS A 236 3.01 -15.56 -5.60
CA HIS A 236 1.74 -15.04 -5.12
C HIS A 236 1.37 -13.77 -5.88
N GLY A 237 0.07 -13.46 -5.88
CA GLY A 237 -0.46 -12.24 -6.46
C GLY A 237 -1.25 -11.45 -5.43
N VAL A 238 -1.23 -10.13 -5.57
CA VAL A 238 -2.00 -9.21 -4.74
C VAL A 238 -2.81 -8.32 -5.68
N PHE A 239 -4.11 -8.28 -5.43
CA PHE A 239 -5.06 -7.42 -6.12
C PHE A 239 -5.68 -6.44 -5.13
N ILE A 240 -5.69 -5.16 -5.47
CA ILE A 240 -6.32 -4.10 -4.66
C ILE A 240 -7.61 -3.66 -5.36
N LEU A 241 -8.76 -3.93 -4.73
CA LEU A 241 -10.03 -3.46 -5.23
C LEU A 241 -10.25 -1.99 -4.79
N ASN A 242 -9.72 -1.07 -5.58
CA ASN A 242 -9.95 0.37 -5.44
C ASN A 242 -9.96 1.02 -6.82
N SER A 243 -10.93 1.90 -7.07
CA SER A 243 -11.09 2.60 -8.37
C SER A 243 -10.92 4.12 -8.27
N ASN A 244 -10.43 4.63 -7.14
CA ASN A 244 -9.99 6.02 -7.04
C ASN A 244 -8.60 6.17 -7.69
N ALA A 245 -8.11 7.40 -7.80
CA ALA A 245 -6.72 7.62 -8.19
C ALA A 245 -5.77 6.97 -7.17
N GLN A 246 -4.70 6.35 -7.64
CA GLN A 246 -3.74 5.62 -6.79
C GLN A 246 -2.35 5.53 -7.40
#